data_AF-A0A0N4ZGC2-F1
#
_entry.id   AF-A0A0N4ZGC2-F1
#
_cell.length_a   1.000
_cell.length_b   1.000
_cell.length_c   1.000
_cell.angle_alpha   90.00
_cell.angle_beta   90.00
_cell.angle_gamma   90.00
#
_symmetry.space_group_name_H-M   'P 1'
#
loop_
_entity.id
_entity.type
_entity.pdbx_description
1 polymer ?
#
loop_
_entity_poly.entity_id
_entity_poly.type
_entity_poly.pdbx_seq_one_letter_code
_entity_poly.pdbx_strand_id
1 'polypeptide(L)'
;MDILKLPNEMLVEICRRVDWISLQNLQLVSKEFNEVIQKNLSTMKKPKVNSLWIVYKLNDNEEKINLQVYIIHEKKLKLKNCLTIKIGFTNLICNSMEIFEFYIERLNLSRMKLFCIHIKGQSRVVEIINKYIKYKIHVKRLILNIDQSPILTSLIELLSKLNYVKKLYISRLCFDHQNIRTDLKLSLPNSLKSLMIKECKCTKFINTPMIIEIIENNKNLKKISIISNTTSYKKKIVNIMKKRQKDNSENMCKHDNYSLSFIHQYDTIPAKEFVKFFSTGNVWRIKKFYNFSSLNDITATIIVAQTCSNCMKEMEIKLEFVKAIDKCFGGCSLNQLPLIPTQYLTN
;
A
#
# COMPACT_ATOMS: atom_id res chain seq x y z
N MET A 1 31.19 33.89 -24.32
CA MET A 1 29.93 34.44 -23.79
C MET A 1 29.70 33.82 -22.44
N ASP A 2 29.55 34.63 -21.39
CA ASP A 2 29.39 34.14 -20.01
C ASP A 2 27.91 33.90 -19.73
N ILE A 3 27.54 32.63 -19.55
CA ILE A 3 26.14 32.22 -19.34
C ILE A 3 25.55 32.82 -18.06
N LEU A 4 26.39 33.12 -17.06
CA LEU A 4 25.96 33.70 -15.79
C LEU A 4 25.52 35.17 -15.92
N LYS A 5 25.82 35.82 -17.05
CA LYS A 5 25.36 37.18 -17.36
C LYS A 5 23.94 37.24 -17.92
N LEU A 6 23.29 36.10 -18.12
CA LEU A 6 21.91 36.06 -18.56
C LEU A 6 20.95 36.48 -17.43
N PRO A 7 19.80 37.09 -17.76
CA PRO A 7 18.74 37.33 -16.79
C PRO A 7 18.30 36.04 -16.08
N ASN A 8 17.90 36.14 -14.80
CA ASN A 8 17.52 34.98 -13.98
C ASN A 8 16.39 34.17 -14.62
N GLU A 9 15.46 34.81 -15.30
CA GLU A 9 14.33 34.18 -16.00
C GLU A 9 14.83 33.23 -17.10
N MET A 10 15.87 33.65 -17.84
CA MET A 10 16.51 32.83 -18.87
C MET A 10 17.26 31.65 -18.25
N LEU A 11 17.97 31.88 -17.14
CA LEU A 11 18.64 30.80 -16.39
C LEU A 11 17.66 29.75 -15.87
N VAL A 12 16.51 30.18 -15.33
CA VAL A 12 15.44 29.27 -14.89
C VAL A 12 14.92 28.43 -16.05
N GLU A 13 14.67 29.04 -17.21
CA GLU A 13 14.15 28.32 -18.38
C GLU A 13 15.16 27.32 -18.94
N ILE A 14 16.45 27.65 -18.93
CA ILE A 14 17.53 26.71 -19.25
C ILE A 14 17.52 25.55 -18.26
N CYS A 15 17.56 25.83 -16.96
CA CYS A 15 17.59 24.81 -15.90
C CYS A 15 16.37 23.87 -15.94
N ARG A 16 15.17 24.36 -16.27
CA ARG A 16 13.97 23.51 -16.43
C ARG A 16 14.12 22.45 -17.51
N ARG A 17 14.95 22.70 -18.52
CA ARG A 17 15.18 21.78 -19.65
C ARG A 17 16.25 20.74 -19.35
N VAL A 18 17.16 21.05 -18.43
CA VAL A 18 18.28 20.19 -18.00
C VAL A 18 17.77 19.02 -17.15
N ASP A 19 18.40 17.85 -17.26
CA ASP A 19 18.05 16.68 -16.45
C ASP A 19 18.50 16.84 -14.99
N TRP A 20 17.92 16.05 -14.09
CA TRP A 20 18.17 16.20 -12.66
C TRP A 20 19.64 16.02 -12.26
N ILE A 21 20.40 15.10 -12.88
CA ILE A 21 21.81 14.87 -12.53
C ILE A 21 22.63 16.11 -12.92
N SER A 22 22.41 16.60 -14.12
CA SER A 22 23.06 17.82 -14.59
C SER A 22 22.69 19.03 -13.71
N LEU A 23 21.44 19.12 -13.23
CA LEU A 23 21.03 20.13 -12.24
C LEU A 23 21.77 20.02 -10.91
N GLN A 24 22.06 18.80 -10.43
CA GLN A 24 22.88 18.62 -9.22
C GLN A 24 24.32 19.10 -9.46
N ASN A 25 24.91 18.75 -10.61
CA ASN A 25 26.26 19.19 -10.96
C ASN A 25 26.33 20.72 -11.07
N LEU A 26 25.33 21.38 -11.68
CA LEU A 26 25.26 22.84 -11.77
C LEU A 26 25.26 23.52 -10.39
N GLN A 27 24.56 22.94 -9.40
CA GLN A 27 24.55 23.47 -8.03
C GLN A 27 25.92 23.35 -7.35
N LEU A 28 26.72 22.34 -7.70
CA LEU A 28 28.04 22.12 -7.11
C LEU A 28 29.12 23.03 -7.69
N VAL A 29 28.95 23.49 -8.94
CA VAL A 29 29.99 24.26 -9.65
C VAL A 29 29.81 25.79 -9.56
N SER A 30 28.62 26.30 -9.23
CA SER A 30 28.38 27.74 -9.10
C SER A 30 27.32 28.05 -8.05
N LYS A 31 27.61 29.09 -7.26
CA LYS A 31 26.69 29.62 -6.24
C LYS A 31 25.46 30.26 -6.89
N GLU A 32 25.62 31.02 -7.98
CA GLU A 32 24.49 31.62 -8.69
C GLU A 32 23.53 30.55 -9.23
N PHE A 33 24.05 29.50 -9.88
CA PHE A 33 23.21 28.39 -10.34
C PHE A 33 22.50 27.70 -9.17
N ASN A 34 23.20 27.49 -8.05
CA ASN A 34 22.58 26.92 -6.87
C ASN A 34 21.40 27.79 -6.39
N GLU A 35 21.60 29.10 -6.22
CA GLU A 35 20.55 30.01 -5.78
C GLU A 35 19.35 30.03 -6.74
N VAL A 36 19.59 30.10 -8.05
CA VAL A 36 18.54 30.07 -9.08
C VAL A 36 17.74 28.76 -8.99
N ILE A 37 18.42 27.62 -8.84
CA ILE A 37 17.78 26.31 -8.78
C ILE A 37 16.99 26.13 -7.47
N GLN A 38 17.56 26.50 -6.32
CA GLN A 38 16.87 26.38 -5.03
C GLN A 38 15.60 27.25 -4.98
N LYS A 39 15.67 28.51 -5.43
CA LYS A 39 14.52 29.43 -5.46
C LYS A 39 13.38 28.94 -6.38
N ASN A 40 13.68 28.09 -7.37
CA ASN A 40 12.73 27.64 -8.38
C ASN A 40 12.45 26.13 -8.36
N LEU A 41 12.80 25.44 -7.27
CA LEU A 41 12.80 23.98 -7.14
C LEU A 41 11.45 23.32 -7.51
N SER A 42 10.34 24.00 -7.23
CA SER A 42 8.98 23.52 -7.53
C SER A 42 8.74 23.30 -9.03
N THR A 43 9.45 24.05 -9.89
CA THR A 43 9.36 23.99 -11.35
C THR A 43 10.47 23.18 -12.01
N MET A 44 11.50 22.80 -11.25
CA MET A 44 12.65 22.05 -11.76
C MET A 44 12.32 20.56 -11.96
N LYS A 45 13.07 19.90 -12.86
CA LYS A 45 12.95 18.44 -13.05
C LYS A 45 13.44 17.71 -11.80
N LYS A 46 12.54 16.90 -11.21
CA LYS A 46 12.79 16.07 -10.04
C LYS A 46 13.05 14.61 -10.46
N PRO A 47 13.89 13.86 -9.73
CA PRO A 47 14.15 12.46 -10.03
C PRO A 47 12.90 11.62 -9.80
N LYS A 48 12.65 10.68 -10.71
CA LYS A 48 11.52 9.74 -10.61
C LYS A 48 11.85 8.65 -9.58
N VAL A 49 10.97 8.48 -8.60
CA VAL A 49 11.14 7.47 -7.55
C VAL A 49 10.52 6.13 -7.99
N ASN A 50 11.30 5.05 -8.01
CA ASN A 50 10.76 3.71 -8.19
C ASN A 50 10.11 3.19 -6.92
N SER A 51 10.79 3.39 -5.79
CA SER A 51 10.39 2.85 -4.51
C SER A 51 10.76 3.82 -3.39
N LEU A 52 9.79 4.06 -2.51
CA LEU A 52 9.94 4.95 -1.36
C LEU A 52 9.61 4.16 -0.11
N TRP A 53 10.53 4.15 0.85
CA TRP A 53 10.36 3.50 2.15
C TRP A 53 10.62 4.50 3.26
N ILE A 54 9.64 4.67 4.14
CA ILE A 54 9.71 5.63 5.24
C ILE A 54 9.41 4.88 6.53
N VAL A 55 10.30 4.98 7.51
CA VAL A 55 10.10 4.44 8.86
C VAL A 55 10.28 5.56 9.86
N TYR A 56 9.20 6.00 10.49
CA TYR A 56 9.19 6.93 11.60
C TYR A 56 9.02 6.19 12.91
N LYS A 57 9.82 6.56 13.91
CA LYS A 57 9.68 6.10 15.29
C LYS A 57 9.95 7.26 16.25
N LEU A 58 9.09 7.37 17.24
CA LEU A 58 9.32 8.17 18.44
C LEU A 58 9.80 7.26 19.57
N ASN A 59 11.01 7.47 20.06
CA ASN A 59 11.58 6.74 21.21
C ASN A 59 12.07 7.77 22.23
N ASP A 60 11.57 7.74 23.48
CA ASP A 60 12.10 8.57 24.58
C ASP A 60 12.27 10.05 24.21
N ASN A 61 11.29 10.62 23.49
CA ASN A 61 11.28 11.99 22.93
C ASN A 61 12.27 12.28 21.79
N GLU A 62 13.02 11.29 21.30
CA GLU A 62 13.81 11.40 20.08
C GLU A 62 13.01 10.96 18.86
N GLU A 63 12.91 11.86 17.88
CA GLU A 63 12.36 11.56 16.57
C GLU A 63 13.43 10.93 15.68
N LYS A 64 13.15 9.73 15.14
CA LYS A 64 14.02 9.09 14.15
C LYS A 64 13.23 8.72 12.91
N ILE A 65 13.61 9.32 11.79
CA ILE A 65 13.06 8.99 10.47
C ILE A 65 14.14 8.30 9.65
N ASN A 66 13.89 7.05 9.28
CA ASN A 66 14.68 6.36 8.26
C ASN A 66 13.96 6.49 6.93
N LEU A 67 14.59 7.20 5.99
CA LEU A 67 14.11 7.39 4.64
C LEU A 67 15.01 6.59 3.70
N GLN A 68 14.43 5.63 2.97
CA GLN A 68 15.11 4.93 1.88
C GLN A 68 14.43 5.26 0.56
N VAL A 69 15.22 5.75 -0.39
CA VAL A 69 14.73 6.15 -1.72
C VAL A 69 15.47 5.37 -2.80
N TYR A 70 14.69 4.77 -3.69
CA TYR A 70 15.21 4.10 -4.89
C TYR A 70 14.80 4.92 -6.11
N ILE A 71 15.78 5.49 -6.80
CA ILE A 71 15.58 6.37 -7.95
C ILE A 71 15.86 5.61 -9.25
N ILE A 72 15.00 5.80 -10.25
CA ILE A 72 15.24 5.31 -11.62
C ILE A 72 16.00 6.39 -12.37
N HIS A 73 17.24 6.10 -12.76
CA HIS A 73 17.94 6.93 -13.75
C HIS A 73 17.69 6.36 -15.16
N GLU A 74 16.84 7.03 -15.92
CA GLU A 74 16.71 6.78 -17.37
C GLU A 74 17.89 7.43 -18.09
N LYS A 75 19.03 6.72 -18.24
CA LYS A 75 20.03 7.12 -19.24
C LYS A 75 19.57 6.61 -20.61
N LYS A 76 19.11 7.51 -21.47
CA LYS A 76 18.98 7.24 -22.91
C LYS A 76 20.37 7.21 -23.52
N LEU A 77 21.06 6.09 -23.46
CA LEU A 77 22.19 5.85 -24.35
C LEU A 77 21.60 5.52 -25.74
N LYS A 78 21.94 6.32 -26.75
CA LYS A 78 21.61 6.07 -28.17
C LYS A 78 22.43 4.90 -28.74
N LEU A 79 22.52 3.79 -28.02
CA LEU A 79 23.05 2.53 -28.52
C LEU A 79 21.88 1.57 -28.60
N LYS A 80 21.64 1.04 -29.81
CA LYS A 80 20.53 0.15 -30.16
C LYS A 80 20.21 -0.81 -28.98
N ASN A 81 19.02 -0.64 -28.43
CA ASN A 81 18.26 -1.60 -27.62
C ASN A 81 18.66 -1.91 -26.15
N CYS A 82 19.47 -1.11 -25.46
CA CYS A 82 19.61 -1.26 -24.00
C CYS A 82 19.38 0.05 -23.22
N LEU A 83 18.19 0.16 -22.61
CA LEU A 83 17.92 1.12 -21.53
C LEU A 83 18.62 0.62 -20.26
N THR A 84 19.85 1.09 -20.02
CA THR A 84 20.54 0.83 -18.74
C THR A 84 19.96 1.75 -17.68
N ILE A 85 19.02 1.24 -16.88
CA ILE A 85 18.53 1.92 -15.68
C ILE A 85 19.59 1.77 -14.59
N LYS A 86 20.35 2.83 -14.28
CA LYS A 86 21.12 2.86 -13.03
C LYS A 86 20.14 3.14 -11.88
N ILE A 87 20.09 2.25 -10.90
CA ILE A 87 19.29 2.43 -9.69
C ILE A 87 20.21 3.04 -8.64
N GLY A 88 19.95 4.29 -8.26
CA GLY A 88 20.59 4.92 -7.12
C GLY A 88 19.91 4.48 -5.83
N PHE A 89 20.70 4.14 -4.81
CA PHE A 89 20.22 3.77 -3.48
C PHE A 89 20.76 4.79 -2.45
N THR A 90 19.87 5.40 -1.68
CA THR A 90 20.27 6.27 -0.57
C THR A 90 19.45 5.91 0.66
N ASN A 91 20.15 5.53 1.72
CA ASN A 91 19.61 5.45 3.08
C ASN A 91 19.93 6.77 3.78
N LEU A 92 18.89 7.47 4.22
CA LEU A 92 18.99 8.73 4.93
C LEU A 92 18.38 8.56 6.32
N ILE A 93 19.13 8.98 7.32
CA ILE A 93 18.62 9.16 8.68
C ILE A 93 18.31 10.64 8.81
N CYS A 94 17.04 10.99 8.93
CA CYS A 94 16.63 12.36 9.21
C CYS A 94 16.40 12.47 10.73
N ASN A 95 17.17 13.35 11.35
CA ASN A 95 17.06 13.65 12.77
C ASN A 95 16.03 14.76 13.04
N SER A 96 15.37 15.28 12.00
CA SER A 96 14.33 16.29 12.11
C SER A 96 13.33 16.20 10.95
N MET A 97 12.14 16.77 11.17
CA MET A 97 11.08 16.84 10.15
C MET A 97 11.45 17.77 8.99
N GLU A 98 12.24 18.81 9.24
CA GLU A 98 12.68 19.78 8.22
C GLU A 98 13.62 19.11 7.21
N ILE A 99 14.54 18.26 7.70
CA ILE A 99 15.43 17.48 6.84
C ILE A 99 14.60 16.47 6.01
N PHE A 100 13.62 15.82 6.63
CA PHE A 100 12.73 14.92 5.91
C PHE A 100 11.94 15.65 4.82
N GLU A 101 11.32 16.78 5.14
CA GLU A 101 10.58 17.62 4.21
C GLU A 101 11.47 18.12 3.06
N PHE A 102 12.70 18.56 3.37
CA PHE A 102 13.70 18.94 2.38
C PHE A 102 13.93 17.85 1.33
N TYR A 103 14.06 16.59 1.75
CA TYR A 103 14.24 15.48 0.80
C TYR A 103 12.96 15.17 0.03
N ILE A 104 11.80 15.10 0.70
CA ILE A 104 10.52 14.77 0.06
C ILE A 104 10.15 15.79 -1.02
N GLU A 105 10.37 17.08 -0.76
CA GLU A 105 10.14 18.16 -1.72
C GLU A 105 10.91 17.95 -3.02
N ARG A 106 12.11 17.36 -2.96
CA ARG A 106 13.01 17.18 -4.10
C ARG A 106 12.68 15.97 -4.96
N LEU A 107 11.68 15.16 -4.59
CA LEU A 107 11.33 13.92 -5.30
C LEU A 107 10.11 14.09 -6.22
N ASN A 108 10.09 13.31 -7.31
CA ASN A 108 8.88 13.11 -8.10
C ASN A 108 8.16 11.83 -7.65
N LEU A 109 7.09 12.01 -6.88
CA LEU A 109 6.28 10.93 -6.31
C LEU A 109 5.07 10.53 -7.16
N SER A 110 4.92 11.05 -8.39
CA SER A 110 3.72 10.83 -9.21
C SER A 110 3.49 9.37 -9.61
N ARG A 111 4.54 8.57 -9.75
CA ARG A 111 4.50 7.17 -10.16
C ARG A 111 5.54 6.34 -9.42
N MET A 112 5.12 5.31 -8.69
CA MET A 112 6.00 4.43 -7.91
C MET A 112 5.60 2.95 -8.07
N LYS A 113 6.59 2.05 -8.09
CA LYS A 113 6.36 0.59 -7.99
C LYS A 113 5.99 0.19 -6.56
N LEU A 114 6.66 0.79 -5.58
CA LEU A 114 6.45 0.51 -4.16
C LEU A 114 6.43 1.81 -3.37
N PHE A 115 5.43 1.97 -2.51
CA PHE A 115 5.40 3.02 -1.52
C PHE A 115 5.10 2.40 -0.17
N CYS A 116 6.02 2.53 0.78
CA CYS A 116 5.92 1.96 2.10
C CYS A 116 6.09 3.04 3.17
N ILE A 117 5.15 3.08 4.11
CA ILE A 117 5.19 3.96 5.27
C ILE A 117 4.99 3.11 6.52
N HIS A 118 5.92 3.22 7.45
CA HIS A 118 5.82 2.66 8.79
C HIS A 118 5.92 3.80 9.78
N ILE A 119 4.88 4.02 10.57
CA ILE A 119 4.83 5.07 11.59
C ILE A 119 4.52 4.41 12.92
N LYS A 120 5.30 4.77 13.94
CA LYS A 120 5.03 4.43 15.33
C LYS A 120 5.05 5.71 16.18
N GLY A 121 3.94 6.00 16.85
CA GLY A 121 3.77 7.21 17.67
C GLY A 121 3.23 8.42 16.89
N GLN A 122 3.22 9.59 17.54
CA GLN A 122 2.83 10.88 16.95
C GLN A 122 3.76 11.24 15.78
N SER A 123 3.23 11.58 14.60
CA SER A 123 4.09 11.90 13.44
C SER A 123 3.42 12.83 12.44
N ARG A 124 4.21 13.74 11.87
CA ARG A 124 3.82 14.63 10.75
C ARG A 124 4.22 14.08 9.38
N VAL A 125 4.77 12.88 9.30
CA VAL A 125 5.28 12.29 8.05
C VAL A 125 4.22 12.25 6.95
N VAL A 126 2.99 11.81 7.26
CA VAL A 126 1.92 11.73 6.26
C VAL A 126 1.46 13.11 5.80
N GLU A 127 1.44 14.10 6.70
CA GLU A 127 1.08 15.49 6.37
C GLU A 127 2.08 16.11 5.40
N ILE A 128 3.38 15.96 5.69
CA ILE A 128 4.46 16.43 4.82
C ILE A 128 4.36 15.74 3.46
N ILE A 129 4.15 14.43 3.44
CA ILE A 129 3.97 13.71 2.18
C ILE A 129 2.75 14.23 1.40
N ASN A 130 1.62 14.49 2.07
CA ASN A 130 0.42 15.05 1.45
C ASN A 130 0.65 16.42 0.82
N LYS A 131 1.52 17.25 1.39
CA LYS A 131 1.89 18.57 0.83
C LYS A 131 2.55 18.46 -0.54
N TYR A 132 3.40 17.45 -0.76
CA TYR A 132 4.18 17.31 -1.99
C TYR A 132 3.61 16.33 -3.01
N ILE A 133 2.70 15.46 -2.56
CA ILE A 133 1.91 14.62 -3.43
C ILE A 133 0.81 15.46 -4.09
N LYS A 134 0.86 15.51 -5.43
CA LYS A 134 -0.25 16.00 -6.25
C LYS A 134 -1.33 14.92 -6.39
N TYR A 135 -2.54 15.33 -6.78
CA TYR A 135 -3.60 14.39 -7.13
C TYR A 135 -3.16 13.41 -8.24
N LYS A 136 -3.80 12.24 -8.22
CA LYS A 136 -3.65 11.17 -9.21
C LYS A 136 -2.32 10.42 -9.19
N ILE A 137 -1.87 10.02 -8.01
CA ILE A 137 -0.67 9.18 -7.91
C ILE A 137 -0.94 7.77 -8.45
N HIS A 138 0.07 7.19 -9.08
CA HIS A 138 0.07 5.78 -9.45
C HIS A 138 1.07 4.99 -8.62
N VAL A 139 0.58 4.04 -7.82
CA VAL A 139 1.42 3.19 -6.96
C VAL A 139 1.11 1.71 -7.24
N LYS A 140 2.07 0.89 -7.71
CA LYS A 140 1.78 -0.55 -7.95
C LYS A 140 1.51 -1.27 -6.61
N ARG A 141 2.26 -0.97 -5.55
CA ARG A 141 2.10 -1.57 -4.22
C ARG A 141 2.22 -0.51 -3.13
N LEU A 142 1.17 -0.33 -2.33
CA LEU A 142 1.14 0.52 -1.16
C LEU A 142 1.16 -0.34 0.10
N ILE A 143 2.10 -0.06 1.00
CA ILE A 143 2.24 -0.72 2.31
C ILE A 143 2.19 0.35 3.39
N LEU A 144 1.30 0.19 4.35
CA LEU A 144 1.12 1.09 5.48
C LEU A 144 1.17 0.27 6.76
N ASN A 145 2.02 0.67 7.69
CA ASN A 145 2.10 0.10 9.03
C ASN A 145 1.99 1.25 10.04
N ILE A 146 0.82 1.38 10.65
CA ILE A 146 0.47 2.54 11.49
C ILE A 146 0.22 2.04 12.90
N ASP A 147 1.18 2.26 13.80
CA ASP A 147 1.18 1.74 15.16
C ASP A 147 1.08 2.90 16.16
N GLN A 148 0.02 2.95 16.96
CA GLN A 148 -0.24 3.98 17.98
C GLN A 148 0.01 5.40 17.45
N SER A 149 -0.63 5.76 16.33
CA SER A 149 -0.39 7.03 15.64
C SER A 149 -1.69 7.71 15.23
N PRO A 150 -1.99 8.92 15.74
CA PRO A 150 -3.27 9.59 15.52
C PRO A 150 -3.33 10.35 14.17
N ILE A 151 -2.98 9.67 13.09
CA ILE A 151 -2.86 10.24 11.73
C ILE A 151 -4.08 9.98 10.83
N LEU A 152 -5.25 9.68 11.40
CA LEU A 152 -6.44 9.26 10.64
C LEU A 152 -6.78 10.21 9.48
N THR A 153 -6.88 11.52 9.76
CA THR A 153 -7.23 12.54 8.76
C THR A 153 -6.22 12.60 7.62
N SER A 154 -4.94 12.72 7.97
CA SER A 154 -3.85 12.78 6.99
C SER A 154 -3.75 11.50 6.17
N LEU A 155 -4.04 10.34 6.78
CA LEU A 155 -4.07 9.07 6.07
C LEU A 155 -5.23 9.00 5.07
N ILE A 156 -6.44 9.44 5.45
CA ILE A 156 -7.59 9.47 4.53
C ILE A 156 -7.29 10.39 3.34
N GLU A 157 -6.69 11.55 3.59
CA GLU A 157 -6.26 12.49 2.56
C GLU A 157 -5.20 11.86 1.62
N LEU A 158 -4.24 11.13 2.16
CA LEU A 158 -3.24 10.42 1.35
C LEU A 158 -3.91 9.39 0.43
N LEU A 159 -4.83 8.60 0.99
CA LEU A 159 -5.53 7.54 0.26
C LEU A 159 -6.43 8.13 -0.84
N SER A 160 -7.05 9.29 -0.62
CA SER A 160 -7.90 9.96 -1.62
C SER A 160 -7.13 10.53 -2.82
N LYS A 161 -5.82 10.81 -2.68
CA LYS A 161 -4.96 11.27 -3.78
C LYS A 161 -4.52 10.14 -4.73
N LEU A 162 -4.79 8.88 -4.39
CA LEU A 162 -4.41 7.71 -5.18
C LEU A 162 -5.36 7.51 -6.37
N ASN A 163 -4.80 7.48 -7.59
CA ASN A 163 -5.56 7.15 -8.81
C ASN A 163 -5.33 5.72 -9.28
N TYR A 164 -4.22 5.09 -8.88
CA TYR A 164 -3.96 3.69 -9.17
C TYR A 164 -3.24 3.00 -8.02
N VAL A 165 -3.82 1.90 -7.53
CA VAL A 165 -3.20 0.98 -6.58
C VAL A 165 -3.54 -0.45 -6.96
N LYS A 166 -2.53 -1.26 -7.31
CA LYS A 166 -2.76 -2.68 -7.62
C LYS A 166 -2.84 -3.54 -6.36
N LYS A 167 -2.05 -3.22 -5.34
CA LYS A 167 -2.00 -3.96 -4.07
C LYS A 167 -1.92 -2.99 -2.89
N LEU A 168 -2.87 -3.09 -1.97
CA LEU A 168 -2.91 -2.30 -0.73
C LEU A 168 -2.75 -3.22 0.48
N TYR A 169 -1.76 -2.91 1.32
CA TYR A 169 -1.49 -3.62 2.56
C TYR A 169 -1.47 -2.62 3.71
N ILE A 170 -2.43 -2.69 4.61
CA ILE A 170 -2.50 -1.89 5.84
C ILE A 170 -2.38 -2.87 7.01
N SER A 171 -1.35 -2.70 7.82
CA SER A 171 -1.08 -3.56 8.97
C SER A 171 -0.98 -2.78 10.26
N ARG A 172 -1.36 -3.44 11.36
CA ARG A 172 -1.30 -2.92 12.73
C ARG A 172 -2.08 -1.63 12.94
N LEU A 173 -3.05 -1.33 12.08
CA LEU A 173 -3.75 -0.06 12.05
C LEU A 173 -4.28 0.32 13.45
N CYS A 174 -3.62 1.29 14.06
CA CYS A 174 -3.84 1.72 15.43
C CYS A 174 -3.73 3.24 15.50
N PHE A 175 -4.88 3.92 15.62
CA PHE A 175 -4.95 5.38 15.62
C PHE A 175 -4.91 6.01 17.02
N ASP A 176 -4.23 5.35 17.95
CA ASP A 176 -4.09 5.83 19.33
C ASP A 176 -5.42 6.28 19.96
N HIS A 177 -6.42 5.40 19.91
CA HIS A 177 -7.75 5.64 20.47
C HIS A 177 -8.55 6.80 19.84
N GLN A 178 -8.15 7.34 18.69
CA GLN A 178 -8.97 8.30 17.94
C GLN A 178 -10.38 7.76 17.68
N ASN A 179 -11.39 8.61 17.89
CA ASN A 179 -12.77 8.28 17.58
C ASN A 179 -12.98 8.22 16.06
N ILE A 180 -13.35 7.05 15.55
CA ILE A 180 -13.58 6.83 14.12
C ILE A 180 -15.08 6.77 13.88
N ARG A 181 -15.56 7.65 13.00
CA ARG A 181 -16.96 7.66 12.62
C ARG A 181 -17.35 6.32 11.97
N THR A 182 -18.48 5.78 12.38
CA THR A 182 -19.01 4.50 11.87
C THR A 182 -19.46 4.57 10.41
N ASP A 183 -19.74 5.77 9.91
CA ASP A 183 -20.14 6.09 8.55
C ASP A 183 -18.97 6.54 7.66
N LEU A 184 -17.73 6.45 8.16
CA LEU A 184 -16.55 6.83 7.40
C LEU A 184 -16.50 6.06 6.07
N LYS A 185 -16.36 6.82 4.97
CA LYS A 185 -16.11 6.29 3.64
C LYS A 185 -14.63 6.39 3.30
N LEU A 186 -14.14 5.42 2.51
CA LEU A 186 -12.77 5.43 2.05
C LEU A 186 -12.72 5.36 0.52
N SER A 187 -12.27 6.46 -0.08
CA SER A 187 -12.08 6.55 -1.53
C SER A 187 -10.78 5.83 -1.91
N LEU A 188 -10.90 4.66 -2.52
CA LEU A 188 -9.78 3.92 -3.11
C LEU A 188 -9.97 3.80 -4.62
N PRO A 189 -8.88 3.76 -5.41
CA PRO A 189 -8.99 3.62 -6.85
C PRO A 189 -9.49 2.23 -7.26
N ASN A 190 -10.23 2.17 -8.36
CA ASN A 190 -10.88 0.95 -8.90
C ASN A 190 -9.90 -0.01 -9.61
N SER A 191 -8.67 -0.11 -9.11
CA SER A 191 -7.56 -0.86 -9.71
C SER A 191 -6.98 -1.95 -8.81
N LEU A 192 -7.56 -2.14 -7.62
CA LEU A 192 -7.08 -3.11 -6.64
C LEU A 192 -7.27 -4.53 -7.14
N LYS A 193 -6.19 -5.31 -7.00
CA LYS A 193 -6.19 -6.78 -7.18
C LYS A 193 -5.99 -7.52 -5.86
N SER A 194 -5.42 -6.85 -4.86
CA SER A 194 -5.17 -7.38 -3.52
C SER A 194 -5.40 -6.30 -2.48
N LEU A 195 -6.15 -6.65 -1.43
CA LEU A 195 -6.42 -5.82 -0.27
C LEU A 195 -6.10 -6.62 0.99
N MET A 196 -5.31 -6.04 1.88
CA MET A 196 -5.12 -6.53 3.23
C MET A 196 -5.29 -5.36 4.20
N ILE A 197 -6.18 -5.51 5.18
CA ILE A 197 -6.33 -4.57 6.28
C ILE A 197 -6.30 -5.37 7.58
N LYS A 198 -5.42 -4.98 8.49
CA LYS A 198 -5.27 -5.61 9.80
C LYS A 198 -5.24 -4.52 10.87
N GLU A 199 -6.28 -4.49 11.68
CA GLU A 199 -6.48 -3.53 12.76
C GLU A 199 -5.86 -4.01 14.07
N CYS A 200 -5.44 -3.08 14.92
CA CYS A 200 -5.23 -3.37 16.33
C CYS A 200 -6.60 -3.51 17.04
N LYS A 201 -6.62 -4.23 18.15
CA LYS A 201 -7.83 -4.47 18.95
C LYS A 201 -8.53 -3.19 19.41
N CYS A 202 -7.78 -2.10 19.65
CA CYS A 202 -8.33 -0.83 20.10
C CYS A 202 -8.94 0.02 18.96
N THR A 203 -8.78 -0.39 17.70
CA THR A 203 -9.22 0.38 16.52
C THR A 203 -10.39 -0.30 15.84
N LYS A 204 -11.41 0.50 15.48
CA LYS A 204 -12.60 0.06 14.73
C LYS A 204 -12.75 0.93 13.46
N PHE A 205 -11.73 0.90 12.61
CA PHE A 205 -11.69 1.68 11.37
C PHE A 205 -12.58 1.06 10.28
N ILE A 206 -12.61 -0.28 10.21
CA ILE A 206 -13.41 -1.03 9.25
C ILE A 206 -14.87 -1.07 9.68
N ASN A 207 -15.71 -0.49 8.84
CA ASN A 207 -17.16 -0.68 8.83
C ASN A 207 -17.60 -1.49 7.60
N THR A 208 -18.80 -2.06 7.68
CA THR A 208 -19.35 -2.89 6.59
C THR A 208 -19.58 -2.11 5.30
N PRO A 209 -20.27 -0.94 5.30
CA PRO A 209 -20.47 -0.16 4.08
C PRO A 209 -19.18 0.13 3.30
N MET A 210 -18.13 0.58 3.99
CA MET A 210 -16.83 0.89 3.41
C MET A 210 -16.23 -0.30 2.67
N ILE A 211 -16.19 -1.49 3.30
CA ILE A 211 -15.59 -2.67 2.68
C ILE A 211 -16.40 -3.19 1.50
N ILE A 212 -17.72 -3.16 1.59
CA ILE A 212 -18.59 -3.58 0.49
C ILE A 212 -18.40 -2.66 -0.72
N GLU A 213 -18.39 -1.34 -0.50
CA GLU A 213 -18.13 -0.35 -1.55
C GLU A 213 -16.76 -0.57 -2.22
N ILE A 214 -15.69 -0.75 -1.42
CA ILE A 214 -14.34 -1.02 -1.95
C ILE A 214 -14.35 -2.28 -2.83
N ILE A 215 -14.99 -3.35 -2.36
CA ILE A 215 -15.03 -4.62 -3.10
C ILE A 215 -15.81 -4.44 -4.38
N GLU A 216 -17.03 -3.92 -4.34
CA GLU A 216 -17.91 -3.75 -5.50
C GLU A 216 -17.26 -2.89 -6.59
N ASN A 217 -16.63 -1.78 -6.21
CA ASN A 217 -15.91 -0.89 -7.12
C ASN A 217 -14.65 -1.54 -7.73
N ASN A 218 -14.09 -2.58 -7.11
CA ASN A 218 -12.91 -3.30 -7.59
C ASN A 218 -13.25 -4.71 -8.10
N LYS A 219 -13.77 -4.80 -9.34
CA LYS A 219 -14.13 -6.08 -9.99
C LYS A 219 -12.97 -7.07 -10.12
N ASN A 220 -11.73 -6.56 -10.20
CA ASN A 220 -10.51 -7.36 -10.32
C ASN A 220 -9.88 -7.78 -8.98
N LEU A 221 -10.53 -7.45 -7.85
CA LEU A 221 -10.05 -7.79 -6.52
C LEU A 221 -10.24 -9.28 -6.23
N LYS A 222 -9.13 -10.03 -6.18
CA LYS A 222 -9.14 -11.49 -6.01
C LYS A 222 -8.65 -11.95 -4.63
N LYS A 223 -7.84 -11.12 -3.96
CA LYS A 223 -7.27 -11.42 -2.65
C LYS A 223 -7.72 -10.36 -1.64
N ILE A 224 -8.46 -10.80 -0.63
CA ILE A 224 -9.04 -9.93 0.41
C ILE A 224 -8.69 -10.53 1.76
N SER A 225 -7.94 -9.81 2.57
CA SER A 225 -7.62 -10.23 3.95
C SER A 225 -8.05 -9.11 4.90
N ILE A 226 -9.07 -9.34 5.70
CA ILE A 226 -9.57 -8.36 6.66
C ILE A 226 -9.51 -8.99 8.05
N ILE A 227 -8.57 -8.51 8.85
CA ILE A 227 -8.34 -8.93 10.22
C ILE A 227 -8.78 -7.78 11.11
N SER A 228 -10.05 -7.85 11.51
CA SER A 228 -10.76 -6.82 12.28
C SER A 228 -11.64 -7.49 13.33
N ASN A 229 -11.87 -6.79 14.44
CA ASN A 229 -12.83 -7.22 15.46
C ASN A 229 -14.29 -7.15 14.96
N THR A 230 -14.56 -6.31 13.96
CA THR A 230 -15.84 -6.29 13.27
C THR A 230 -15.97 -7.55 12.41
N THR A 231 -17.07 -8.29 12.52
CA THR A 231 -17.30 -9.54 11.76
C THR A 231 -18.52 -9.49 10.85
N SER A 232 -19.32 -8.43 10.93
CA SER A 232 -20.59 -8.28 10.19
C SER A 232 -20.44 -8.25 8.67
N TYR A 233 -19.25 -7.90 8.16
CA TYR A 233 -18.98 -7.90 6.72
C TYR A 233 -18.75 -9.30 6.13
N LYS A 234 -18.33 -10.30 6.92
CA LYS A 234 -17.80 -11.58 6.41
C LYS A 234 -18.76 -12.28 5.44
N LYS A 235 -20.02 -12.46 5.87
CA LYS A 235 -21.07 -13.11 5.06
C LYS A 235 -21.36 -12.34 3.77
N LYS A 236 -21.40 -11.00 3.84
CA LYS A 236 -21.65 -10.15 2.67
C LYS A 236 -20.52 -10.27 1.64
N ILE A 237 -19.26 -10.28 2.08
CA ILE A 237 -18.10 -10.47 1.18
C ILE A 237 -18.19 -11.82 0.47
N VAL A 238 -18.44 -12.91 1.22
CA VAL A 238 -18.56 -14.25 0.62
C VAL A 238 -19.68 -14.29 -0.42
N ASN A 239 -20.83 -13.70 -0.12
CA ASN A 239 -21.96 -13.61 -1.05
C ASN A 239 -21.61 -12.84 -2.33
N ILE A 240 -20.87 -11.74 -2.22
CA ILE A 240 -20.40 -10.99 -3.41
C ILE A 240 -19.46 -11.86 -4.25
N MET A 241 -18.54 -12.61 -3.63
CA MET A 241 -17.64 -13.49 -4.39
C MET A 241 -18.40 -14.61 -5.11
N LYS A 242 -19.39 -15.23 -4.44
CA LYS A 242 -20.28 -16.21 -5.06
C LYS A 242 -21.02 -15.63 -6.27
N LYS A 243 -21.59 -14.44 -6.11
CA LYS A 243 -22.30 -13.74 -7.19
C LYS A 243 -21.36 -13.49 -8.38
N ARG A 244 -20.15 -12.98 -8.15
CA ARG A 244 -19.15 -12.79 -9.21
C ARG A 244 -18.80 -14.07 -9.96
N GLN A 245 -18.65 -15.19 -9.25
CA GLN A 245 -18.40 -16.47 -9.90
C GLN A 245 -19.57 -16.91 -10.78
N LYS A 246 -20.81 -16.74 -10.29
CA LYS A 246 -22.01 -17.03 -11.07
C LYS A 246 -22.10 -16.14 -12.33
N ASP A 247 -22.00 -14.83 -12.17
CA ASP A 247 -22.07 -13.86 -13.28
C ASP A 247 -20.98 -14.14 -14.34
N ASN A 248 -19.77 -14.50 -13.92
CA ASN A 248 -18.67 -14.83 -14.84
C ASN A 248 -18.89 -16.17 -15.57
N SER A 249 -19.58 -17.11 -14.94
CA SER A 249 -19.90 -18.42 -15.52
C SER A 249 -20.97 -18.34 -16.60
N GLU A 250 -21.98 -17.50 -16.39
CA GLU A 250 -23.08 -17.29 -17.34
C GLU A 250 -22.61 -16.56 -18.61
N ASN A 251 -21.68 -15.59 -18.49
CA ASN A 251 -21.33 -14.73 -19.61
C ASN A 251 -20.15 -15.21 -20.49
N MET A 252 -19.09 -15.76 -19.89
CA MET A 252 -17.84 -16.05 -20.65
C MET A 252 -17.00 -17.21 -20.08
N CYS A 253 -17.52 -17.97 -19.10
CA CYS A 253 -16.74 -19.00 -18.39
C CYS A 253 -15.37 -18.48 -17.87
N LYS A 254 -15.32 -17.21 -17.43
CA LYS A 254 -14.11 -16.57 -16.89
C LYS A 254 -14.00 -16.84 -15.39
N HIS A 255 -13.56 -18.05 -15.05
CA HIS A 255 -13.49 -18.48 -13.66
C HIS A 255 -12.29 -17.86 -12.94
N ASP A 256 -12.60 -17.05 -11.93
CA ASP A 256 -11.62 -16.44 -11.05
C ASP A 256 -11.64 -17.13 -9.69
N ASN A 257 -10.44 -17.46 -9.20
CA ASN A 257 -10.26 -17.97 -7.84
C ASN A 257 -10.12 -16.80 -6.87
N TYR A 258 -10.92 -16.85 -5.80
CA TYR A 258 -10.91 -15.85 -4.74
C TYR A 258 -10.24 -16.38 -3.49
N SER A 259 -9.49 -15.50 -2.80
CA SER A 259 -8.86 -15.81 -1.51
C SER A 259 -9.32 -14.78 -0.49
N LEU A 260 -10.02 -15.25 0.53
CA LEU A 260 -10.56 -14.47 1.64
C LEU A 260 -9.87 -14.89 2.93
N SER A 261 -9.34 -13.94 3.69
CA SER A 261 -8.73 -14.22 4.99
C SER A 261 -9.42 -13.41 6.09
N PHE A 262 -9.83 -14.09 7.15
CA PHE A 262 -10.59 -13.52 8.26
C PHE A 262 -9.95 -13.89 9.61
N ILE A 263 -10.24 -13.09 10.65
CA ILE A 263 -9.86 -13.47 12.02
C ILE A 263 -10.60 -14.75 12.45
N HIS A 264 -9.84 -15.69 13.00
CA HIS A 264 -10.31 -16.91 13.65
C HIS A 264 -10.72 -16.60 15.08
N GLN A 265 -11.97 -16.89 15.45
CA GLN A 265 -12.38 -16.89 16.85
C GLN A 265 -12.13 -18.30 17.39
N TYR A 266 -11.59 -18.45 18.60
CA TYR A 266 -11.13 -19.76 19.12
C TYR A 266 -12.17 -20.88 19.05
N ASP A 267 -13.46 -20.55 19.11
CA ASP A 267 -14.57 -21.52 19.02
C ASP A 267 -15.04 -21.83 17.58
N THR A 268 -14.36 -21.27 16.59
CA THR A 268 -14.79 -21.36 15.19
C THR A 268 -14.34 -22.69 14.59
N ILE A 269 -15.21 -23.70 14.64
CA ILE A 269 -15.00 -24.93 13.88
C ILE A 269 -15.10 -24.59 12.38
N PRO A 270 -14.07 -24.80 11.55
CA PRO A 270 -14.09 -24.43 10.13
C PRO A 270 -15.30 -25.00 9.36
N ALA A 271 -15.73 -26.23 9.67
CA ALA A 271 -16.93 -26.83 9.11
C ALA A 271 -18.22 -26.03 9.42
N LYS A 272 -18.33 -25.42 10.62
CA LYS A 272 -19.45 -24.54 10.96
C LYS A 272 -19.43 -23.26 10.11
N GLU A 273 -18.25 -22.71 9.81
CA GLU A 273 -18.15 -21.56 8.91
C GLU A 273 -18.49 -21.92 7.46
N PHE A 274 -18.14 -23.13 7.01
CA PHE A 274 -18.62 -23.65 5.72
C PHE A 274 -20.14 -23.65 5.68
N VAL A 275 -20.81 -24.28 6.66
CA VAL A 275 -22.28 -24.30 6.73
C VAL A 275 -22.82 -22.87 6.74
N LYS A 276 -22.31 -22.00 7.60
CA LYS A 276 -22.75 -20.60 7.72
C LYS A 276 -22.69 -19.81 6.43
N PHE A 277 -21.66 -20.02 5.61
CA PHE A 277 -21.47 -19.26 4.37
C PHE A 277 -21.97 -19.97 3.13
N PHE A 278 -22.04 -21.30 3.12
CA PHE A 278 -22.25 -22.13 1.93
C PHE A 278 -23.42 -23.12 2.00
N SER A 279 -24.15 -23.22 3.12
CA SER A 279 -25.29 -24.16 3.24
C SER A 279 -26.48 -23.84 2.34
N THR A 280 -26.59 -22.61 1.82
CA THR A 280 -27.68 -22.23 0.94
C THR A 280 -27.45 -22.75 -0.49
N GLY A 281 -28.13 -23.84 -0.84
CA GLY A 281 -28.11 -24.47 -2.16
C GLY A 281 -27.02 -25.54 -2.31
N ASN A 282 -27.39 -26.69 -2.88
CA ASN A 282 -26.57 -27.91 -2.99
C ASN A 282 -25.40 -27.83 -4.00
N VAL A 283 -24.80 -26.66 -4.21
CA VAL A 283 -23.87 -26.43 -5.35
C VAL A 283 -22.42 -26.26 -4.93
N TRP A 284 -22.15 -25.98 -3.65
CA TRP A 284 -20.80 -25.80 -3.12
C TRP A 284 -20.37 -26.99 -2.29
N ARG A 285 -19.14 -27.47 -2.53
CA ARG A 285 -18.53 -28.57 -1.76
C ARG A 285 -17.19 -28.17 -1.19
N ILE A 286 -16.83 -28.74 -0.05
CA ILE A 286 -15.47 -28.62 0.48
C ILE A 286 -14.55 -29.47 -0.42
N LYS A 287 -13.58 -28.83 -1.07
CA LYS A 287 -12.59 -29.50 -1.91
C LYS A 287 -11.36 -29.89 -1.11
N LYS A 288 -10.85 -28.98 -0.28
CA LYS A 288 -9.70 -29.23 0.61
C LYS A 288 -9.90 -28.54 1.94
N PHE A 289 -9.35 -29.16 2.98
CA PHE A 289 -9.32 -28.62 4.32
C PHE A 289 -7.93 -28.83 4.92
N TYR A 290 -7.39 -27.77 5.50
CA TYR A 290 -6.11 -27.79 6.20
C TYR A 290 -6.31 -27.19 7.59
N ASN A 291 -5.93 -27.94 8.62
CA ASN A 291 -5.80 -27.44 9.97
C ASN A 291 -4.32 -27.32 10.30
N PHE A 292 -3.87 -26.14 10.70
CA PHE A 292 -2.48 -25.90 11.03
C PHE A 292 -2.31 -25.90 12.54
N SER A 293 -1.20 -26.46 13.02
CA SER A 293 -0.81 -26.35 14.41
C SER A 293 -0.54 -24.88 14.78
N SER A 294 -0.61 -24.58 16.07
CA SER A 294 -0.59 -23.23 16.68
C SER A 294 0.63 -22.35 16.37
N LEU A 295 1.61 -22.86 15.60
CA LEU A 295 2.85 -22.17 15.24
C LEU A 295 2.69 -21.21 14.05
N ASN A 296 1.65 -21.36 13.23
CA ASN A 296 1.40 -20.49 12.08
C ASN A 296 0.38 -19.38 12.40
N ASP A 297 0.54 -18.23 11.77
CA ASP A 297 -0.46 -17.14 11.80
C ASP A 297 -1.82 -17.61 11.24
N ILE A 298 -1.82 -18.56 10.31
CA ILE A 298 -3.02 -19.20 9.75
C ILE A 298 -3.36 -20.41 10.59
N THR A 299 -4.55 -20.43 11.18
CA THR A 299 -5.05 -21.57 11.97
C THR A 299 -5.70 -22.62 11.09
N ALA A 300 -6.46 -22.20 10.08
CA ALA A 300 -7.16 -23.12 9.19
C ALA A 300 -7.32 -22.56 7.79
N THR A 301 -7.45 -23.44 6.81
CA THR A 301 -7.80 -23.10 5.44
C THR A 301 -8.87 -24.06 4.91
N ILE A 302 -9.94 -23.52 4.35
CA ILE A 302 -10.96 -24.27 3.62
C ILE A 302 -10.91 -23.81 2.16
N ILE A 303 -10.83 -24.75 1.23
CA ILE A 303 -11.05 -24.47 -0.19
C ILE A 303 -12.41 -25.06 -0.53
N VAL A 304 -13.35 -24.19 -0.89
CA VAL A 304 -14.65 -24.61 -1.42
C VAL A 304 -14.66 -24.47 -2.92
N ALA A 305 -15.33 -25.40 -3.59
CA ALA A 305 -15.44 -25.42 -5.02
C ALA A 305 -16.89 -25.59 -5.47
N GLN A 306 -17.19 -25.03 -6.63
CA GLN A 306 -18.40 -25.27 -7.39
C GLN A 306 -18.00 -25.53 -8.85
N THR A 307 -18.62 -26.52 -9.48
CA THR A 307 -18.43 -26.79 -10.92
C THR A 307 -19.30 -25.84 -11.73
N CYS A 308 -18.72 -25.19 -12.73
CA CYS A 308 -19.47 -24.39 -13.70
C CYS A 308 -20.31 -25.32 -14.59
N SER A 309 -21.63 -25.10 -14.66
CA SER A 309 -22.53 -25.86 -15.53
C SER A 309 -22.22 -25.74 -17.02
N ASN A 310 -21.59 -24.64 -17.44
CA ASN A 310 -21.41 -24.32 -18.86
C ASN A 310 -20.12 -24.93 -19.44
N CYS A 311 -19.02 -24.94 -18.69
CA CYS A 311 -17.73 -25.45 -19.19
C CYS A 311 -17.09 -26.52 -18.29
N MET A 312 -17.78 -26.96 -17.24
CA MET A 312 -17.33 -28.00 -16.31
C MET A 312 -16.05 -27.67 -15.52
N LYS A 313 -15.52 -26.44 -15.61
CA LYS A 313 -14.38 -25.99 -14.80
C LYS A 313 -14.81 -25.71 -13.36
N GLU A 314 -13.93 -26.03 -12.43
CA GLU A 314 -14.14 -25.72 -11.02
C GLU A 314 -13.81 -24.26 -10.73
N MET A 315 -14.69 -23.62 -9.96
CA MET A 315 -14.55 -22.28 -9.43
C MET A 315 -14.28 -22.38 -7.94
N GLU A 316 -13.23 -21.72 -7.45
CA GLU A 316 -12.79 -21.89 -6.07
C GLU A 316 -12.88 -20.60 -5.25
N ILE A 317 -13.34 -20.74 -4.00
CA ILE A 317 -13.19 -19.72 -2.97
C ILE A 317 -12.35 -20.33 -1.85
N LYS A 318 -11.17 -19.77 -1.61
CA LYS A 318 -10.31 -20.10 -0.48
C LYS A 318 -10.68 -19.22 0.70
N LEU A 319 -11.04 -19.83 1.82
CA LEU A 319 -11.19 -19.18 3.12
C LEU A 319 -10.01 -19.52 4.01
N GLU A 320 -9.29 -18.49 4.47
CA GLU A 320 -8.22 -18.60 5.45
C GLU A 320 -8.67 -17.99 6.77
N PHE A 321 -8.42 -18.70 7.86
CA PHE A 321 -8.68 -18.24 9.21
C PHE A 321 -7.34 -17.95 9.87
N VAL A 322 -7.18 -16.72 10.36
CA VAL A 322 -5.93 -16.21 10.90
C VAL A 322 -6.09 -15.99 12.40
N LYS A 323 -5.10 -16.40 13.20
CA LYS A 323 -5.14 -16.24 14.65
C LYS A 323 -5.33 -14.76 15.02
N ALA A 324 -6.20 -14.51 15.97
CA ALA A 324 -6.30 -13.18 16.59
C ALA A 324 -4.94 -12.83 17.21
N ILE A 325 -4.40 -11.65 16.90
CA ILE A 325 -3.14 -11.22 17.51
C ILE A 325 -3.46 -10.49 18.80
N ASP A 326 -2.97 -11.04 19.90
CA ASP A 326 -3.37 -10.63 21.24
C ASP A 326 -2.68 -9.37 21.76
N LYS A 327 -1.58 -8.93 21.13
CA LYS A 327 -0.76 -7.82 21.67
C LYS A 327 -1.00 -6.51 20.94
N CYS A 328 -1.66 -5.57 21.64
CA CYS A 328 -1.46 -4.13 21.45
C CYS A 328 -0.64 -3.51 22.60
N PHE A 329 0.04 -4.32 23.43
CA PHE A 329 0.86 -3.86 24.56
C PHE A 329 2.34 -4.25 24.39
N GLY A 330 3.20 -3.24 24.51
CA GLY A 330 4.59 -3.33 24.99
C GLY A 330 5.59 -4.09 24.12
N GLY A 331 6.38 -3.35 23.34
CA GLY A 331 7.66 -3.84 22.79
C GLY A 331 7.54 -4.69 21.52
N CYS A 332 7.45 -4.05 20.36
CA CYS A 332 7.82 -4.69 19.10
C CYS A 332 9.35 -4.65 18.94
N SER A 333 10.00 -5.80 19.08
CA SER A 333 11.38 -5.97 18.60
C SER A 333 11.41 -5.83 17.08
N LEU A 334 12.44 -5.13 16.61
CA LEU A 334 12.69 -4.74 15.22
C LEU A 334 12.93 -5.93 14.26
N ASN A 335 13.09 -7.14 14.78
CA ASN A 335 13.48 -8.33 14.01
C ASN A 335 12.32 -9.00 13.24
N GLN A 336 11.14 -8.37 13.22
CA GLN A 336 9.98 -8.83 12.46
C GLN A 336 9.44 -7.78 11.48
N LEU A 337 10.28 -6.87 10.99
CA LEU A 337 10.07 -6.48 9.60
C LEU A 337 10.19 -7.79 8.81
N PRO A 338 9.21 -8.19 7.99
CA PRO A 338 9.51 -9.22 7.01
C PRO A 338 10.69 -8.65 6.24
N LEU A 339 11.89 -9.25 6.41
CA LEU A 339 12.90 -9.24 5.38
C LEU A 339 12.10 -9.54 4.13
N ILE A 340 11.85 -8.53 3.29
CA ILE A 340 11.15 -8.76 2.04
C ILE A 340 12.03 -9.81 1.37
N PRO A 341 11.53 -11.04 1.15
CA PRO A 341 12.36 -12.04 0.50
C PRO A 341 12.87 -11.39 -0.78
N THR A 342 14.18 -11.39 -0.99
CA THR A 342 14.84 -10.87 -2.20
C THR A 342 14.15 -11.37 -3.49
N GLN A 343 13.43 -12.48 -3.37
CA GLN A 343 12.48 -13.09 -4.30
C GLN A 343 11.33 -12.19 -4.80
N TYR A 344 11.00 -11.05 -4.15
CA TYR A 344 9.92 -10.13 -4.58
C TYR A 344 10.40 -8.91 -5.38
N LEU A 345 11.71 -8.78 -5.65
CA LEU A 345 12.24 -7.72 -6.52
C LEU A 345 12.13 -8.09 -8.02
N THR A 346 11.96 -9.37 -8.33
CA THR A 346 11.70 -9.88 -9.69
C THR A 346 10.22 -10.22 -9.88
N ASN A 347 9.64 -9.71 -10.98
CA ASN A 347 8.23 -9.75 -11.48
C ASN A 347 7.44 -8.42 -11.43
#